data_AF-A0A0C1W818-F1
#
_entry.id   AF-A0A0C1W818-F1
#
_cell.length_a   1.000
_cell.length_b   1.000
_cell.length_c   1.000
_cell.angle_alpha   90.00
_cell.angle_beta   90.00
_cell.angle_gamma   90.00
#
_symmetry.space_group_name_H-M   'P 1'
#
loop_
_entity.id
_entity.type
_entity.pdbx_description
1 polymer ?
#
loop_
_entity_poly.entity_id
_entity_poly.type
_entity_poly.pdbx_seq_one_letter_code
_entity_poly.pdbx_strand_id
1 'polypeptide(L)'
;MKTEADTSRKFSIKFTVGSLFLFATAITAFLGVGMQYYFGKQMAEEHILTRLTTAATDVSNYIHQIDASATSSAGILRSMTDFSDTQFRVDDIQKGFIQALIDNPFFYSIYFANNNEYFFQVINLESSPEVRGKIGATANERWVIITIKGDGEARTRQTMYYSESLEVVRQTEQKSNFYPSRRPWFAGASRDSVYKTDPYLFQHLKITGQSYSVRSKGAVIGVDTVLSSLSEKISATELGMKKDDGVEAFIFNNRGEVVASNINVFHEVDIPDSSLLVLNEQQKALLEDREFVVSNQNDWGPYDYTQSGEPGGYAVDVLNLVSQKTGMTLEFVNGFSSRELEKKYRKVEIDILQPVLGTPPELGIKSDPLFIGQLAIATKTTNLMPKSLTKLGDDSIGVVAGFGMKEWLLERYPSLNIIEQPNLDLAKRALHMGDIQYLVDSYLTMVEMKRLVKLTNIHVGLLDAPPLEFSLFMKEKDKDVVELINQ
;
A
#
# COMPACT_ATOMS: atom_id res chain seq x y z
N MET A 1 4.43 77.77 -63.60
CA MET A 1 5.17 76.58 -63.13
C MET A 1 4.22 75.40 -63.17
N LYS A 2 4.47 74.44 -64.07
CA LYS A 2 3.68 73.20 -64.18
C LYS A 2 4.10 72.27 -63.04
N THR A 3 3.16 71.94 -62.18
CA THR A 3 3.26 70.94 -61.10
C THR A 3 3.53 69.56 -61.70
N GLU A 4 4.70 68.98 -61.37
CA GLU A 4 4.98 67.56 -61.59
C GLU A 4 4.00 66.75 -60.74
N ALA A 5 3.03 66.13 -61.41
CA ALA A 5 2.09 65.24 -60.79
C ALA A 5 2.84 64.00 -60.32
N ASP A 6 2.86 63.81 -59.01
CA ASP A 6 3.23 62.59 -58.32
C ASP A 6 2.61 61.39 -59.07
N THR A 7 3.46 60.56 -59.65
CA THR A 7 3.05 59.41 -60.47
C THR A 7 2.30 58.43 -59.58
N SER A 8 0.97 58.57 -59.52
CA SER A 8 0.11 57.61 -58.87
C SER A 8 0.39 56.23 -59.47
N ARG A 9 0.84 55.29 -58.64
CA ARG A 9 1.07 53.90 -59.06
C ARG A 9 -0.26 53.33 -59.54
N LYS A 10 -0.46 53.32 -60.87
CA LYS A 10 -1.67 52.77 -61.50
C LYS A 10 -1.51 51.26 -61.59
N PHE A 11 -2.22 50.55 -60.72
CA PHE A 11 -2.31 49.09 -60.79
C PHE A 11 -3.22 48.68 -61.96
N SER A 12 -2.81 47.68 -62.73
CA SER A 12 -3.65 47.11 -63.79
C SER A 12 -4.92 46.49 -63.19
N ILE A 13 -6.06 46.62 -63.88
CA ILE A 13 -7.33 45.98 -63.47
C ILE A 13 -7.13 44.48 -63.21
N LYS A 14 -6.29 43.81 -64.02
CA LYS A 14 -5.95 42.39 -63.83
C LYS A 14 -5.28 42.12 -62.48
N PHE A 15 -4.40 43.02 -62.03
CA PHE A 15 -3.71 42.91 -60.74
C PHE A 15 -4.66 43.18 -59.58
N THR A 16 -5.51 44.21 -59.67
CA THR A 16 -6.47 44.54 -58.61
C THR A 16 -7.53 43.45 -58.42
N VAL A 17 -8.11 42.94 -59.52
CA VAL A 17 -9.11 41.86 -59.44
C VAL A 17 -8.46 40.54 -58.99
N GLY A 18 -7.28 40.21 -59.51
CA GLY A 18 -6.54 39.01 -59.10
C GLY A 18 -6.16 39.02 -57.62
N SER A 19 -5.65 40.15 -57.12
CA SER A 19 -5.29 40.29 -55.69
C SER A 19 -6.50 40.27 -54.76
N LEU A 20 -7.62 40.90 -55.14
CA LEU A 20 -8.87 40.85 -54.37
C LEU A 20 -9.39 39.40 -54.27
N PHE A 21 -9.39 38.67 -55.38
CA PHE A 21 -9.81 37.27 -55.39
C PHE A 21 -8.90 36.40 -54.50
N LEU A 22 -7.59 36.54 -54.64
CA LEU A 22 -6.62 35.86 -53.78
C LEU A 22 -6.83 36.17 -52.29
N PHE A 23 -7.08 37.43 -51.95
CA PHE A 23 -7.32 37.85 -50.56
C PHE A 23 -8.64 37.28 -50.01
N ALA A 24 -9.73 37.35 -50.78
CA ALA A 24 -11.02 36.79 -50.39
C ALA A 24 -10.93 35.26 -50.22
N THR A 25 -10.24 34.56 -51.13
CA THR A 25 -9.97 33.13 -51.01
C THR A 25 -9.13 32.83 -49.77
N ALA A 26 -8.07 33.61 -49.48
CA ALA A 26 -7.23 33.41 -48.31
C ALA A 26 -7.99 33.61 -46.99
N ILE A 27 -8.82 34.65 -46.87
CA ILE A 27 -9.67 34.85 -45.68
C ILE A 27 -10.66 33.70 -45.53
N THR A 28 -11.33 33.29 -46.61
CA THR A 28 -12.31 32.20 -46.56
C THR A 28 -11.65 30.89 -46.15
N ALA A 29 -10.48 30.59 -46.71
CA ALA A 29 -9.69 29.42 -46.33
C ALA A 29 -9.23 29.49 -44.87
N PHE A 30 -8.77 30.66 -44.40
CA PHE A 30 -8.36 30.86 -43.02
C PHE A 30 -9.52 30.66 -42.04
N LEU A 31 -10.70 31.24 -42.34
CA LEU A 31 -11.91 31.03 -41.54
C LEU A 31 -12.37 29.58 -41.57
N GLY A 32 -12.34 28.93 -42.74
CA GLY A 32 -12.69 27.52 -42.90
C GLY A 32 -11.79 26.60 -42.08
N VAL A 33 -10.46 26.76 -42.20
CA VAL A 33 -9.47 26.01 -41.42
C VAL A 33 -9.59 26.33 -39.92
N GLY A 34 -9.81 27.60 -39.56
CA GLY A 34 -10.00 28.02 -38.18
C GLY A 34 -11.23 27.37 -37.54
N MET A 35 -12.37 27.37 -38.23
CA MET A 35 -13.59 26.68 -37.77
C MET A 35 -13.38 25.16 -37.73
N GLN A 36 -12.75 24.57 -38.75
CA GLN A 36 -12.47 23.13 -38.77
C GLN A 36 -11.56 22.72 -37.61
N TYR A 37 -10.53 23.51 -37.30
CA TYR A 37 -9.67 23.30 -36.14
C TYR A 37 -10.46 23.44 -34.83
N TYR A 38 -11.25 24.51 -34.69
CA TYR A 38 -12.05 24.77 -33.50
C TYR A 38 -13.05 23.64 -33.22
N PHE A 39 -13.88 23.28 -34.19
CA PHE A 39 -14.87 22.20 -34.04
C PHE A 39 -14.22 20.83 -33.97
N GLY A 40 -13.14 20.59 -34.73
CA GLY A 40 -12.37 19.36 -34.65
C GLY A 40 -11.78 19.13 -33.25
N LYS A 41 -11.20 20.19 -32.67
CA LYS A 41 -10.70 20.17 -31.29
C LYS A 41 -11.83 19.93 -30.29
N GLN A 42 -12.93 20.68 -30.38
CA GLN A 42 -14.07 20.52 -29.47
C GLN A 42 -14.66 19.11 -29.52
N MET A 43 -14.90 18.56 -30.73
CA MET A 43 -15.42 17.20 -30.89
C MET A 43 -14.44 16.16 -30.35
N ALA A 44 -13.13 16.34 -30.55
CA ALA A 44 -12.11 15.44 -30.00
C ALA A 44 -12.11 15.48 -28.47
N GLU A 45 -12.17 16.67 -27.86
CA GLU A 45 -12.24 16.84 -26.41
C GLU A 45 -13.50 16.18 -25.82
N GLU A 46 -14.68 16.45 -26.40
CA GLU A 46 -15.94 15.84 -25.96
C GLU A 46 -15.93 14.31 -26.11
N HIS A 47 -15.35 13.80 -27.20
CA HIS A 47 -15.22 12.36 -27.42
C HIS A 47 -14.30 11.69 -26.40
N ILE A 48 -13.13 12.29 -26.12
CA ILE A 48 -12.19 11.79 -25.13
C ILE A 48 -12.81 11.85 -23.73
N LEU A 49 -13.42 12.98 -23.35
CA LEU A 49 -14.05 13.14 -22.04
C LEU A 49 -15.17 12.12 -21.81
N THR A 50 -16.01 11.91 -22.84
CA THR A 50 -17.08 10.90 -22.77
C THR A 50 -16.50 9.50 -22.59
N ARG A 51 -15.47 9.13 -23.36
CA ARG A 51 -14.80 7.82 -23.21
C ARG A 51 -14.19 7.63 -21.84
N LEU A 52 -13.44 8.62 -21.33
CA LEU A 52 -12.82 8.55 -20.00
C LEU A 52 -13.88 8.45 -18.89
N THR A 53 -15.00 9.16 -19.02
CA THR A 53 -16.11 9.10 -18.05
C THR A 53 -16.79 7.74 -18.05
N THR A 54 -17.05 7.17 -19.23
CA THR A 54 -17.61 5.81 -19.34
C THR A 54 -16.64 4.78 -18.78
N ALA A 55 -15.36 4.86 -19.15
CA ALA A 55 -14.31 4.00 -18.61
C ALA A 55 -14.23 4.06 -17.07
N ALA A 56 -14.24 5.26 -16.49
CA ALA A 56 -14.24 5.44 -15.04
C ALA A 56 -15.50 4.84 -14.38
N THR A 57 -16.65 4.97 -15.03
CA THR A 57 -17.93 4.37 -14.56
C THR A 57 -17.85 2.85 -14.59
N ASP A 58 -17.30 2.27 -15.66
CA ASP A 58 -17.15 0.81 -15.80
C ASP A 58 -16.19 0.24 -14.75
N VAL A 59 -15.07 0.94 -14.50
CA VAL A 59 -14.12 0.58 -13.43
C VAL A 59 -14.78 0.69 -12.06
N SER A 60 -15.57 1.73 -11.80
CA SER A 60 -16.33 1.89 -10.56
C SER A 60 -17.32 0.74 -10.34
N ASN A 61 -18.09 0.40 -11.38
CA ASN A 61 -19.03 -0.73 -11.34
C ASN A 61 -18.31 -2.05 -11.10
N TYR A 62 -17.14 -2.25 -11.71
CA TYR A 62 -16.30 -3.43 -11.51
C TYR A 62 -15.84 -3.56 -10.06
N ILE A 63 -15.34 -2.48 -9.44
CA ILE A 63 -14.95 -2.47 -8.02
C ILE A 63 -16.15 -2.78 -7.12
N HIS A 64 -17.30 -2.16 -7.37
CA HIS A 64 -18.52 -2.43 -6.61
C HIS A 64 -18.98 -3.88 -6.73
N GLN A 65 -18.85 -4.48 -7.92
CA GLN A 65 -19.16 -5.88 -8.16
C GLN A 65 -18.20 -6.80 -7.38
N ILE A 66 -16.91 -6.49 -7.34
CA ILE A 66 -15.93 -7.24 -6.55
C ILE A 66 -16.33 -7.21 -5.07
N ASP A 67 -16.54 -6.01 -4.51
CA ASP A 67 -16.89 -5.82 -3.11
C ASP A 67 -18.17 -6.58 -2.73
N ALA A 68 -19.22 -6.46 -3.55
CA ALA A 68 -20.50 -7.12 -3.32
C ALA A 68 -20.38 -8.65 -3.40
N SER A 69 -19.66 -9.16 -4.41
CA SER A 69 -19.50 -10.60 -4.62
C SER A 69 -18.64 -11.23 -3.53
N ALA A 70 -17.56 -10.56 -3.11
CA ALA A 70 -16.69 -11.04 -2.03
C ALA A 70 -17.43 -11.09 -0.70
N THR A 71 -18.20 -10.03 -0.39
CA THR A 71 -19.04 -9.93 0.81
C THR A 71 -20.12 -11.03 0.83
N SER A 72 -20.83 -11.21 -0.28
CA SER A 72 -21.86 -12.24 -0.42
C SER A 72 -21.27 -13.65 -0.28
N SER A 73 -20.16 -13.92 -0.98
CA SER A 73 -19.49 -15.22 -0.97
C SER A 73 -18.97 -15.57 0.44
N ALA A 74 -18.30 -14.64 1.12
CA ALA A 74 -17.84 -14.84 2.50
C ALA A 74 -19.02 -15.14 3.44
N GLY A 75 -20.15 -14.42 3.30
CA GLY A 75 -21.36 -14.65 4.10
C GLY A 75 -22.04 -16.00 3.84
N ILE A 76 -22.13 -16.43 2.58
CA ILE A 76 -22.67 -17.74 2.20
C ILE A 76 -21.78 -18.85 2.75
N LEU A 77 -20.46 -18.75 2.55
CA LEU A 77 -19.50 -19.73 3.05
C LEU A 77 -19.52 -19.80 4.58
N ARG A 78 -19.66 -18.68 5.28
CA ARG A 78 -19.87 -18.68 6.75
C ARG A 78 -21.10 -19.48 7.13
N SER A 79 -22.22 -19.24 6.45
CA SER A 79 -23.47 -19.95 6.73
C SER A 79 -23.26 -21.45 6.56
N MET A 80 -22.62 -21.88 5.45
CA MET A 80 -22.27 -23.28 5.22
C MET A 80 -21.41 -23.87 6.34
N THR A 81 -20.40 -23.14 6.82
CA THR A 81 -19.56 -23.60 7.95
C THR A 81 -20.28 -23.61 9.29
N ASP A 82 -21.22 -22.69 9.54
CA ASP A 82 -21.98 -22.63 10.80
C ASP A 82 -23.02 -23.76 10.91
N PHE A 83 -23.53 -24.26 9.78
CA PHE A 83 -24.39 -25.46 9.73
C PHE A 83 -23.59 -26.77 9.87
N SER A 84 -22.28 -26.73 9.62
CA SER A 84 -21.35 -27.85 9.74
C SER A 84 -20.97 -28.14 11.20
N ASP A 85 -21.94 -28.41 12.08
CA ASP A 85 -21.66 -28.92 13.44
C ASP A 85 -21.32 -30.44 13.42
N THR A 86 -21.48 -31.12 12.28
CA THR A 86 -21.20 -32.55 12.09
C THR A 86 -20.34 -32.81 10.84
N GLN A 87 -19.04 -33.05 11.03
CA GLN A 87 -18.13 -33.75 10.10
C GLN A 87 -18.31 -33.49 8.58
N PHE A 88 -18.26 -32.25 8.10
CA PHE A 88 -17.88 -32.05 6.70
C PHE A 88 -16.39 -32.33 6.54
N ARG A 89 -16.05 -33.14 5.54
CA ARG A 89 -14.65 -33.44 5.20
C ARG A 89 -14.04 -32.21 4.52
N VAL A 90 -12.74 -32.02 4.66
CA VAL A 90 -11.98 -30.97 3.93
C VAL A 90 -12.32 -30.99 2.43
N ASP A 91 -12.57 -32.19 1.87
CA ASP A 91 -12.99 -32.43 0.50
C ASP A 91 -14.27 -31.67 0.09
N ASP A 92 -15.25 -31.50 0.99
CA ASP A 92 -16.51 -30.82 0.68
C ASP A 92 -16.37 -29.30 0.71
N ILE A 93 -15.57 -28.79 1.66
CA ILE A 93 -15.20 -27.37 1.73
C ILE A 93 -14.40 -27.00 0.48
N GLN A 94 -13.47 -27.86 0.06
CA GLN A 94 -12.70 -27.68 -1.16
C GLN A 94 -13.61 -27.51 -2.39
N LYS A 95 -14.61 -28.38 -2.58
CA LYS A 95 -15.55 -28.26 -3.71
C LYS A 95 -16.34 -26.96 -3.68
N GLY A 96 -16.84 -26.57 -2.50
CA GLY A 96 -17.55 -25.31 -2.32
C GLY A 96 -16.68 -24.10 -2.66
N PHE A 97 -15.42 -24.09 -2.21
CA PHE A 97 -14.48 -23.01 -2.49
C PHE A 97 -14.11 -22.96 -3.97
N ILE A 98 -13.83 -24.11 -4.61
CA ILE A 98 -13.54 -24.18 -6.04
C ILE A 98 -14.73 -23.65 -6.85
N GLN A 99 -15.97 -24.06 -6.52
CA GLN A 99 -17.15 -23.55 -7.22
C GLN A 99 -17.29 -22.04 -7.07
N ALA A 100 -17.12 -21.51 -5.85
CA ALA A 100 -17.17 -20.07 -5.62
C ALA A 100 -16.09 -19.30 -6.40
N LEU A 101 -14.89 -19.86 -6.56
CA LEU A 101 -13.81 -19.30 -7.37
C LEU A 101 -14.09 -19.39 -8.88
N ILE A 102 -14.77 -20.45 -9.35
CA ILE A 102 -15.22 -20.56 -10.74
C ILE A 102 -16.28 -19.49 -11.06
N ASP A 103 -17.24 -19.31 -10.16
CA ASP A 103 -18.33 -18.35 -10.33
C ASP A 103 -17.83 -16.89 -10.21
N ASN A 104 -16.68 -16.67 -9.57
CA ASN A 104 -16.08 -15.37 -9.33
C ASN A 104 -14.59 -15.36 -9.72
N PRO A 105 -14.27 -15.27 -11.03
CA PRO A 105 -12.91 -15.46 -11.54
C PRO A 105 -11.90 -14.42 -11.05
N PHE A 106 -12.37 -13.27 -10.55
CA PHE A 106 -11.52 -12.22 -9.99
C PHE A 106 -11.05 -12.50 -8.55
N PHE A 107 -11.61 -13.52 -7.88
CA PHE A 107 -11.06 -13.98 -6.61
C PHE A 107 -9.75 -14.71 -6.84
N TYR A 108 -8.73 -14.27 -6.10
CA TYR A 108 -7.44 -14.93 -6.06
C TYR A 108 -7.53 -16.22 -5.25
N SER A 109 -8.12 -16.15 -4.05
CA SER A 109 -8.21 -17.32 -3.19
C SER A 109 -9.39 -17.25 -2.23
N ILE A 110 -9.79 -18.42 -1.75
CA ILE A 110 -10.74 -18.57 -0.65
C ILE A 110 -10.09 -19.50 0.37
N TYR A 111 -10.19 -19.16 1.64
CA TYR A 111 -9.54 -19.90 2.71
C TYR A 111 -10.34 -19.87 4.00
N PHE A 112 -10.00 -20.77 4.90
CA PHE A 112 -10.40 -20.67 6.29
C PHE A 112 -9.22 -20.96 7.23
N ALA A 113 -9.29 -20.36 8.41
CA ALA A 113 -8.42 -20.71 9.52
C ALA A 113 -9.20 -20.87 10.82
N ASN A 114 -8.72 -21.73 11.71
CA ASN A 114 -9.30 -21.87 13.04
C ASN A 114 -8.40 -21.27 14.12
N ASN A 115 -8.88 -21.30 15.37
CA ASN A 115 -8.14 -20.77 16.52
C ASN A 115 -6.92 -21.61 16.91
N ASN A 116 -6.75 -22.80 16.33
CA ASN A 116 -5.58 -23.67 16.52
C ASN A 116 -4.54 -23.45 15.42
N GLU A 117 -4.56 -22.29 14.76
CA GLU A 117 -3.65 -21.92 13.68
C GLU A 117 -3.67 -22.89 12.49
N TYR A 118 -4.70 -23.73 12.34
CA TYR A 118 -4.87 -24.48 11.10
C TYR A 118 -5.28 -23.51 9.99
N PHE A 119 -4.69 -23.65 8.81
CA PHE A 119 -5.03 -22.86 7.63
C PHE A 119 -5.25 -23.78 6.44
N PHE A 120 -6.30 -23.51 5.68
CA PHE A 120 -6.61 -24.17 4.42
C PHE A 120 -7.03 -23.13 3.39
N GLN A 121 -6.38 -23.14 2.23
CA GLN A 121 -6.58 -22.16 1.16
C GLN A 121 -6.68 -22.85 -0.19
N VAL A 122 -7.62 -22.39 -1.01
CA VAL A 122 -7.74 -22.75 -2.42
C VAL A 122 -7.44 -21.51 -3.25
N ILE A 123 -6.48 -21.63 -4.15
CA ILE A 123 -5.97 -20.56 -5.01
C ILE A 123 -6.41 -20.81 -6.45
N ASN A 124 -6.99 -19.77 -7.05
CA ASN A 124 -7.32 -19.69 -8.47
C ASN A 124 -6.09 -19.19 -9.25
N LEU A 125 -5.40 -20.06 -9.98
CA LEU A 125 -4.21 -19.67 -10.76
C LEU A 125 -4.51 -18.77 -11.97
N GLU A 126 -5.78 -18.67 -12.36
CA GLU A 126 -6.23 -17.83 -13.48
C GLU A 126 -6.76 -16.47 -13.03
N SER A 127 -6.67 -16.14 -11.75
CA SER A 127 -7.14 -14.84 -11.25
C SER A 127 -6.30 -13.67 -11.74
N SER A 128 -5.00 -13.89 -11.96
CA SER A 128 -4.10 -12.98 -12.65
C SER A 128 -2.81 -13.70 -13.11
N PRO A 129 -2.13 -13.22 -14.17
CA PRO A 129 -0.85 -13.79 -14.59
C PRO A 129 0.24 -13.73 -13.50
N GLU A 130 0.20 -12.69 -12.66
CA GLU A 130 1.16 -12.51 -11.57
C GLU A 130 1.08 -13.62 -10.53
N VAL A 131 -0.14 -14.04 -10.15
CA VAL A 131 -0.36 -15.13 -9.18
C VAL A 131 0.30 -16.42 -9.66
N ARG A 132 0.08 -16.79 -10.93
CA ARG A 132 0.67 -17.99 -11.54
C ARG A 132 2.21 -17.92 -11.57
N GLY A 133 2.77 -16.77 -11.90
CA GLY A 133 4.21 -16.55 -11.92
C GLY A 133 4.85 -16.68 -10.53
N LYS A 134 4.31 -15.96 -9.54
CA LYS A 134 4.84 -15.93 -8.15
C LYS A 134 4.78 -17.28 -7.44
N ILE A 135 3.76 -18.09 -7.71
CA ILE A 135 3.62 -19.42 -7.09
C ILE A 135 4.45 -20.51 -7.80
N GLY A 136 5.06 -20.18 -8.95
CA GLY A 136 5.85 -21.12 -9.75
C GLY A 136 5.01 -22.27 -10.31
N ALA A 137 3.78 -21.98 -10.76
CA ALA A 137 2.91 -23.00 -11.34
C ALA A 137 3.20 -23.25 -12.83
N THR A 138 3.12 -24.50 -13.25
CA THR A 138 3.28 -24.92 -14.65
C THR A 138 1.97 -24.81 -15.42
N ALA A 139 2.03 -24.90 -16.76
CA ALA A 139 0.86 -24.71 -17.63
C ALA A 139 -0.29 -25.72 -17.39
N ASN A 140 0.01 -26.93 -16.89
CA ASN A 140 -1.00 -27.96 -16.66
C ASN A 140 -1.64 -27.89 -15.25
N GLU A 141 -1.22 -26.93 -14.43
CA GLU A 141 -1.73 -26.71 -13.07
C GLU A 141 -2.78 -25.58 -13.12
N ARG A 142 -4.01 -25.85 -12.64
CA ARG A 142 -5.16 -24.92 -12.64
C ARG A 142 -5.51 -24.41 -11.25
N TRP A 143 -5.36 -25.24 -10.23
CA TRP A 143 -5.67 -24.90 -8.84
C TRP A 143 -4.50 -25.23 -7.94
N VAL A 144 -4.35 -24.45 -6.86
CA VAL A 144 -3.39 -24.77 -5.79
C VAL A 144 -4.12 -24.80 -4.47
N ILE A 145 -3.85 -25.82 -3.67
CA ILE A 145 -4.37 -25.94 -2.31
C ILE A 145 -3.20 -25.89 -1.35
N ILE A 146 -3.28 -24.97 -0.39
CA ILE A 146 -2.29 -24.81 0.66
C ILE A 146 -2.94 -25.22 1.99
N THR A 147 -2.29 -26.13 2.70
CA THR A 147 -2.66 -26.50 4.08
C THR A 147 -1.48 -26.22 5.00
N ILE A 148 -1.74 -25.55 6.12
CA ILE A 148 -0.72 -25.25 7.13
C ILE A 148 -1.23 -25.71 8.49
N LYS A 149 -0.40 -26.49 9.19
CA LYS A 149 -0.73 -27.12 10.47
C LYS A 149 0.54 -27.35 11.29
N GLY A 150 0.35 -27.70 12.56
CA GLY A 150 1.43 -27.92 13.51
C GLY A 150 1.82 -26.64 14.26
N ASP A 151 2.68 -26.80 15.26
CA ASP A 151 3.04 -25.76 16.21
C ASP A 151 4.56 -25.52 16.20
N GLY A 152 4.97 -24.26 16.32
CA GLY A 152 6.37 -23.87 16.40
C GLY A 152 7.21 -24.42 15.24
N GLU A 153 8.33 -25.07 15.57
CA GLU A 153 9.25 -25.67 14.59
C GLU A 153 8.66 -26.85 13.80
N ALA A 154 7.61 -27.50 14.32
CA ALA A 154 6.96 -28.63 13.66
C ALA A 154 5.86 -28.17 12.66
N ARG A 155 5.69 -26.85 12.51
CA ARG A 155 4.69 -26.27 11.64
C ARG A 155 5.09 -26.41 10.18
N THR A 156 4.26 -27.07 9.39
CA THR A 156 4.53 -27.34 7.97
C THR A 156 3.46 -26.75 7.08
N ARG A 157 3.90 -26.30 5.90
CA ARG A 157 3.06 -25.90 4.77
C ARG A 157 3.13 -27.00 3.71
N GLN A 158 1.99 -27.57 3.42
CA GLN A 158 1.78 -28.50 2.33
C GLN A 158 1.10 -27.76 1.17
N THR A 159 1.70 -27.83 -0.02
CA THR A 159 1.16 -27.24 -1.24
C THR A 159 0.84 -28.35 -2.23
N MET A 160 -0.40 -28.45 -2.67
CA MET A 160 -0.86 -29.39 -3.68
C MET A 160 -1.32 -28.63 -4.93
N TYR A 161 -0.80 -29.03 -6.08
CA TYR A 161 -1.15 -28.46 -7.39
C TYR A 161 -2.06 -29.44 -8.11
N TYR A 162 -3.17 -28.92 -8.64
CA TYR A 162 -4.20 -29.72 -9.29
C TYR A 162 -4.40 -29.28 -10.74
N SER A 163 -4.74 -30.25 -11.59
CA SER A 163 -5.23 -30.01 -12.95
C SER A 163 -6.63 -29.38 -12.95
N GLU A 164 -7.14 -29.03 -14.14
CA GLU A 164 -8.53 -28.58 -14.30
C GLU A 164 -9.56 -29.66 -13.91
N SER A 165 -9.25 -30.94 -14.11
CA SER A 165 -10.07 -32.08 -13.69
C SER A 165 -9.94 -32.44 -12.21
N LEU A 166 -9.24 -31.62 -11.42
CA LEU A 166 -8.96 -31.83 -9.99
C LEU A 166 -8.12 -33.08 -9.69
N GLU A 167 -7.24 -33.47 -10.61
CA GLU A 167 -6.21 -34.49 -10.37
C GLU A 167 -4.95 -33.83 -9.80
N VAL A 168 -4.32 -34.46 -8.80
CA VAL A 168 -3.07 -33.95 -8.22
C VAL A 168 -1.95 -34.12 -9.24
N VAL A 169 -1.34 -33.00 -9.65
CA VAL A 169 -0.23 -32.95 -10.59
C VAL A 169 1.11 -32.93 -9.85
N ARG A 170 1.19 -32.16 -8.75
CA ARG A 170 2.42 -31.95 -7.98
C ARG A 170 2.10 -31.68 -6.52
N GLN A 171 3.01 -32.08 -5.63
CA GLN A 171 2.94 -31.76 -4.22
C GLN A 171 4.33 -31.32 -3.71
N THR A 172 4.34 -30.33 -2.82
CA THR A 172 5.53 -29.92 -2.07
C THR A 172 5.19 -29.76 -0.58
N GLU A 173 6.20 -29.88 0.27
CA GLU A 173 6.09 -29.63 1.71
C GLU A 173 7.34 -28.88 2.19
N GLN A 174 7.13 -27.95 3.11
CA GLN A 174 8.19 -27.11 3.67
C GLN A 174 7.82 -26.65 5.09
N LYS A 175 8.81 -26.19 5.86
CA LYS A 175 8.55 -25.47 7.10
C LYS A 175 7.76 -24.19 6.84
N SER A 176 6.98 -23.78 7.84
CA SER A 176 6.17 -22.56 7.77
C SER A 176 6.15 -21.78 9.07
N ASN A 177 6.39 -20.48 8.95
CA ASN A 177 6.21 -19.47 9.99
C ASN A 177 4.88 -18.70 9.82
N PHE A 178 3.97 -19.15 8.96
CA PHE A 178 2.71 -18.48 8.72
C PHE A 178 1.70 -18.79 9.83
N TYR A 179 1.17 -17.76 10.48
CA TYR A 179 0.13 -17.89 11.50
C TYR A 179 -1.08 -17.02 11.11
N PRO A 180 -2.26 -17.63 10.82
CA PRO A 180 -3.47 -16.88 10.50
C PRO A 180 -3.80 -15.79 11.51
N SER A 181 -3.66 -16.05 12.82
CA SER A 181 -3.98 -15.08 13.87
C SER A 181 -3.11 -13.82 13.81
N ARG A 182 -1.97 -13.90 13.14
CA ARG A 182 -1.06 -12.77 12.96
C ARG A 182 -1.46 -11.86 11.80
N ARG A 183 -2.50 -12.19 11.02
CA ARG A 183 -2.90 -11.49 9.79
C ARG A 183 -4.08 -10.52 10.02
N PRO A 184 -4.15 -9.38 9.30
CA PRO A 184 -5.20 -8.38 9.49
C PRO A 184 -6.61 -8.94 9.32
N TRP A 185 -6.82 -9.78 8.32
CA TRP A 185 -8.11 -10.42 8.04
C TRP A 185 -8.61 -11.29 9.19
N PHE A 186 -7.71 -12.01 9.88
CA PHE A 186 -8.11 -12.88 10.99
C PHE A 186 -8.43 -12.05 12.23
N ALA A 187 -7.61 -11.03 12.51
CA ALA A 187 -7.78 -10.16 13.66
C ALA A 187 -9.05 -9.31 13.57
N GLY A 188 -9.34 -8.75 12.38
CA GLY A 188 -10.50 -7.88 12.16
C GLY A 188 -11.83 -8.61 11.93
N ALA A 189 -11.81 -9.90 11.61
CA ALA A 189 -13.03 -10.65 11.32
C ALA A 189 -14.00 -10.71 12.51
N SER A 190 -15.26 -10.32 12.24
CA SER A 190 -16.38 -10.35 13.17
C SER A 190 -17.44 -11.39 12.76
N ARG A 191 -18.37 -11.74 13.65
CA ARG A 191 -19.51 -12.60 13.30
C ARG A 191 -20.67 -11.82 12.65
N ASP A 192 -20.76 -10.53 12.93
CA ASP A 192 -21.93 -9.70 12.61
C ASP A 192 -21.89 -9.20 11.16
N SER A 193 -20.70 -8.92 10.65
CA SER A 193 -20.48 -8.42 9.29
C SER A 193 -19.17 -8.92 8.71
N VAL A 194 -19.11 -8.92 7.37
CA VAL A 194 -17.86 -9.17 6.65
C VAL A 194 -16.94 -7.96 6.84
N TYR A 195 -15.72 -8.24 7.29
CA TYR A 195 -14.66 -7.27 7.45
C TYR A 195 -13.79 -7.22 6.18
N LYS A 196 -13.63 -6.03 5.61
CA LYS A 196 -12.72 -5.75 4.49
C LYS A 196 -11.43 -5.13 5.04
N THR A 197 -10.28 -5.70 4.71
CA THR A 197 -8.99 -5.12 5.07
C THR A 197 -8.65 -3.93 4.17
N ASP A 198 -7.82 -3.02 4.68
CA ASP A 198 -7.00 -2.19 3.80
C ASP A 198 -6.03 -3.07 2.99
N PRO A 199 -5.47 -2.57 1.89
CA PRO A 199 -4.44 -3.31 1.17
C PRO A 199 -3.24 -3.67 2.05
N TYR A 200 -2.80 -4.92 1.98
CA TYR A 200 -1.65 -5.41 2.72
C TYR A 200 -0.89 -6.48 1.92
N LEU A 201 0.34 -6.77 2.34
CA LEU A 201 1.18 -7.76 1.66
C LEU A 201 0.79 -9.19 2.04
N PHE A 202 0.36 -10.02 1.08
CA PHE A 202 0.07 -11.43 1.33
C PHE A 202 1.37 -12.22 1.56
N GLN A 203 1.47 -12.92 2.71
CA GLN A 203 2.68 -13.63 3.17
C GLN A 203 3.31 -14.55 2.11
N HIS A 204 2.48 -15.33 1.44
CA HIS A 204 2.94 -16.46 0.64
C HIS A 204 3.46 -16.08 -0.73
N LEU A 205 2.71 -15.20 -1.41
CA LEU A 205 3.05 -14.79 -2.77
C LEU A 205 3.85 -13.50 -2.82
N LYS A 206 3.90 -12.76 -1.68
CA LYS A 206 4.47 -11.42 -1.61
C LYS A 206 3.87 -10.55 -2.74
N ILE A 207 2.54 -10.56 -2.79
CA ILE A 207 1.71 -9.73 -3.66
C ILE A 207 0.73 -8.95 -2.78
N THR A 208 0.33 -7.80 -3.26
CA THR A 208 -0.63 -6.95 -2.56
C THR A 208 -2.07 -7.29 -2.92
N GLY A 209 -2.92 -7.21 -1.90
CA GLY A 209 -4.33 -7.48 -2.06
C GLY A 209 -5.15 -7.03 -0.87
N GLN A 210 -6.43 -7.32 -0.95
CA GLN A 210 -7.41 -7.09 0.09
C GLN A 210 -8.11 -8.40 0.43
N SER A 211 -8.51 -8.54 1.68
CA SER A 211 -9.22 -9.71 2.18
C SER A 211 -10.59 -9.31 2.70
N TYR A 212 -11.59 -10.13 2.36
CA TYR A 212 -12.95 -10.07 2.89
C TYR A 212 -13.13 -11.24 3.81
N SER A 213 -13.33 -10.97 5.09
CA SER A 213 -13.23 -12.00 6.12
C SER A 213 -14.40 -11.96 7.09
N VAL A 214 -14.83 -13.13 7.55
CA VAL A 214 -15.96 -13.24 8.47
C VAL A 214 -15.77 -14.42 9.41
N ARG A 215 -16.16 -14.24 10.67
CA ARG A 215 -16.03 -15.24 11.73
C ARG A 215 -17.26 -16.15 11.77
N SER A 216 -17.00 -17.45 11.73
CA SER A 216 -17.93 -18.55 12.00
C SER A 216 -17.79 -19.03 13.46
N LYS A 217 -18.55 -20.02 13.91
CA LYS A 217 -18.46 -20.64 15.25
C LYS A 217 -17.02 -21.11 15.60
N GLY A 218 -16.28 -21.67 14.66
CA GLY A 218 -14.97 -22.29 14.91
C GLY A 218 -13.84 -21.85 13.98
N ALA A 219 -14.13 -21.01 12.99
CA ALA A 219 -13.17 -20.59 11.98
C ALA A 219 -13.40 -19.14 11.55
N VAL A 220 -12.42 -18.55 10.88
CA VAL A 220 -12.56 -17.34 10.08
C VAL A 220 -12.40 -17.75 8.63
N ILE A 221 -13.34 -17.34 7.79
CA ILE A 221 -13.29 -17.54 6.34
C ILE A 221 -12.83 -16.24 5.72
N GLY A 222 -11.96 -16.32 4.73
CA GLY A 222 -11.50 -15.20 3.95
C GLY A 222 -11.63 -15.43 2.45
N VAL A 223 -11.89 -14.35 1.72
CA VAL A 223 -11.84 -14.26 0.27
C VAL A 223 -10.84 -13.18 -0.08
N ASP A 224 -9.83 -13.51 -0.87
CA ASP A 224 -8.80 -12.55 -1.29
C ASP A 224 -9.01 -12.08 -2.71
N THR A 225 -8.75 -10.79 -2.90
CA THR A 225 -8.68 -10.12 -4.20
C THR A 225 -7.31 -9.45 -4.30
N VAL A 226 -6.61 -9.67 -5.41
CA VAL A 226 -5.30 -9.06 -5.68
C VAL A 226 -5.46 -7.70 -6.32
N LEU A 227 -4.56 -6.75 -6.02
CA LEU A 227 -4.62 -5.42 -6.63
C LEU A 227 -4.23 -5.43 -8.12
N SER A 228 -3.43 -6.41 -8.53
CA SER A 228 -2.99 -6.57 -9.93
C SER A 228 -4.16 -6.67 -10.91
N SER A 229 -5.27 -7.30 -10.51
CA SER A 229 -6.47 -7.42 -11.35
C SER A 229 -7.20 -6.08 -11.53
N LEU A 230 -7.14 -5.21 -10.52
CA LEU A 230 -7.64 -3.83 -10.65
C LEU A 230 -6.75 -3.01 -11.59
N SER A 231 -5.43 -3.13 -11.46
CA SER A 231 -4.45 -2.46 -12.34
C SER A 231 -4.61 -2.90 -13.80
N GLU A 232 -4.87 -4.18 -14.05
CA GLU A 232 -5.15 -4.70 -15.39
C GLU A 232 -6.42 -4.06 -15.98
N LYS A 233 -7.47 -3.90 -15.16
CA LYS A 233 -8.75 -3.34 -15.61
C LYS A 233 -8.69 -1.85 -15.99
N ILE A 234 -7.72 -1.12 -15.44
CA ILE A 234 -7.48 0.29 -15.77
C ILE A 234 -6.36 0.48 -16.80
N SER A 235 -5.86 -0.61 -17.40
CA SER A 235 -4.87 -0.54 -18.46
C SER A 235 -5.42 0.19 -19.69
N ALA A 236 -4.57 0.86 -20.45
CA ALA A 236 -4.99 1.65 -21.61
C ALA A 236 -5.86 0.82 -22.59
N THR A 237 -5.51 -0.44 -22.80
CA THR A 237 -6.25 -1.36 -23.68
C THR A 237 -7.64 -1.70 -23.15
N GLU A 238 -7.78 -1.96 -21.84
CA GLU A 238 -9.09 -2.20 -21.21
C GLU A 238 -9.97 -0.95 -21.22
N LEU A 239 -9.37 0.24 -21.23
CA LEU A 239 -10.08 1.51 -21.40
C LEU A 239 -10.39 1.84 -22.87
N GLY A 240 -10.13 0.93 -23.81
CA GLY A 240 -10.39 1.11 -25.24
C GLY A 240 -9.48 2.15 -25.91
N MET A 241 -8.30 2.38 -25.35
CA MET A 241 -7.28 3.32 -25.84
C MET A 241 -6.01 2.55 -26.25
N LYS A 242 -5.17 3.17 -27.07
CA LYS A 242 -3.88 2.58 -27.43
C LYS A 242 -2.89 2.81 -26.29
N LYS A 243 -1.94 1.89 -26.13
CA LYS A 243 -0.89 1.98 -25.11
C LYS A 243 -0.07 3.28 -25.23
N ASP A 244 0.10 3.78 -26.45
CA ASP A 244 0.88 4.99 -26.75
C ASP A 244 0.07 6.29 -26.64
N ASP A 245 -1.23 6.21 -26.32
CA ASP A 245 -2.09 7.41 -26.19
C ASP A 245 -1.79 8.22 -24.92
N GLY A 246 -0.82 7.80 -24.09
CA GLY A 246 -0.37 8.52 -22.90
C GLY A 246 -1.42 8.56 -21.78
N VAL A 247 -2.28 7.54 -21.72
CA VAL A 247 -3.36 7.46 -20.73
C VAL A 247 -2.78 7.12 -19.37
N GLU A 248 -3.11 7.92 -18.37
CA GLU A 248 -2.78 7.67 -16.97
C GLU A 248 -4.08 7.48 -16.17
N ALA A 249 -4.14 6.40 -15.39
CA ALA A 249 -5.28 6.03 -14.58
C ALA A 249 -4.80 5.71 -13.16
N PHE A 250 -5.59 6.16 -12.19
CA PHE A 250 -5.30 6.01 -10.77
C PHE A 250 -6.59 5.66 -10.03
N ILE A 251 -6.53 4.67 -9.15
CA ILE A 251 -7.59 4.35 -8.19
C ILE A 251 -7.09 4.77 -6.82
N PHE A 252 -7.91 5.54 -6.09
CA PHE A 252 -7.57 6.01 -4.75
C PHE A 252 -8.46 5.33 -3.71
N ASN A 253 -7.92 5.09 -2.52
CA ASN A 253 -8.75 4.77 -1.35
C ASN A 253 -9.32 6.04 -0.70
N ASN A 254 -10.10 5.86 0.36
CA ASN A 254 -10.69 6.95 1.16
C ASN A 254 -9.67 7.81 1.93
N ARG A 255 -8.37 7.45 1.89
CA ARG A 255 -7.25 8.23 2.46
C ARG A 255 -6.54 9.07 1.40
N GLY A 256 -6.86 8.88 0.12
CA GLY A 256 -6.16 9.54 -0.99
C GLY A 256 -4.89 8.82 -1.43
N GLU A 257 -4.64 7.60 -0.95
CA GLU A 257 -3.51 6.78 -1.40
C GLU A 257 -3.87 6.10 -2.72
N VAL A 258 -2.91 6.03 -3.65
CA VAL A 258 -3.06 5.29 -4.91
C VAL A 258 -3.06 3.79 -4.61
N VAL A 259 -4.18 3.10 -4.81
CA VAL A 259 -4.31 1.65 -4.64
C VAL A 259 -3.87 0.90 -5.90
N ALA A 260 -4.20 1.43 -7.07
CA ALA A 260 -3.83 0.85 -8.36
C ALA A 260 -3.56 1.96 -9.38
N SER A 261 -2.63 1.71 -10.29
CA SER A 261 -2.34 2.60 -11.42
C SER A 261 -1.92 1.79 -12.64
N ASN A 262 -2.15 2.35 -13.83
CA ASN A 262 -1.65 1.80 -15.08
C ASN A 262 -0.24 2.29 -15.44
N ILE A 263 0.33 3.20 -14.64
CA ILE A 263 1.71 3.65 -14.74
C ILE A 263 2.48 3.27 -13.48
N ASN A 264 3.81 3.27 -13.57
CA ASN A 264 4.62 3.19 -12.37
C ASN A 264 4.68 4.57 -11.71
N VAL A 265 3.87 4.77 -10.67
CA VAL A 265 3.72 6.04 -9.95
C VAL A 265 4.98 6.40 -9.15
N PHE A 266 5.78 5.41 -8.79
CA PHE A 266 6.97 5.59 -7.97
C PHE A 266 8.19 5.13 -8.74
N HIS A 267 9.02 6.09 -9.15
CA HIS A 267 10.39 5.77 -9.51
C HIS A 267 11.13 5.44 -8.21
N GLU A 268 11.42 4.16 -8.00
CA GLU A 268 12.41 3.76 -7.01
C GLU A 268 13.68 4.57 -7.27
N VAL A 269 14.17 5.21 -6.22
CA VAL A 269 15.53 5.73 -6.25
C VAL A 269 16.42 4.52 -6.50
N ASP A 270 17.21 4.54 -7.56
CA ASP A 270 18.14 3.44 -7.84
C ASP A 270 19.18 3.38 -6.72
N ILE A 271 19.01 2.42 -5.83
CA ILE A 271 19.92 2.18 -4.71
C ILE A 271 21.02 1.26 -5.24
N PRO A 272 22.29 1.71 -5.24
CA PRO A 272 23.37 0.89 -5.76
C PRO A 272 23.50 -0.41 -4.96
N ASP A 273 23.77 -1.51 -5.66
CA ASP A 273 24.00 -2.81 -5.04
C ASP A 273 25.07 -2.72 -3.95
N SER A 274 24.78 -3.37 -2.83
CA SER A 274 25.68 -3.42 -1.71
C SER A 274 26.68 -4.57 -1.82
N SER A 275 27.95 -4.32 -1.47
CA SER A 275 28.93 -5.39 -1.33
C SER A 275 28.56 -6.32 -0.17
N LEU A 276 28.61 -7.64 -0.41
CA LEU A 276 28.38 -8.67 0.59
C LEU A 276 29.36 -8.53 1.76
N LEU A 277 28.83 -8.63 2.97
CA LEU A 277 29.62 -8.70 4.19
C LEU A 277 30.18 -10.12 4.33
N VAL A 278 31.48 -10.24 4.61
CA VAL A 278 32.11 -11.54 4.83
C VAL A 278 31.76 -12.02 6.24
N LEU A 279 30.76 -12.87 6.34
CA LEU A 279 30.31 -13.44 7.60
C LEU A 279 31.21 -14.59 8.05
N ASN A 280 31.52 -14.63 9.35
CA ASN A 280 32.14 -15.80 9.96
C ASN A 280 31.10 -16.93 10.19
N GLU A 281 31.56 -18.14 10.52
CA GLU A 281 30.67 -19.30 10.68
C GLU A 281 29.63 -19.14 11.80
N GLN A 282 29.96 -18.39 12.87
CA GLN A 282 28.99 -18.09 13.93
C GLN A 282 27.89 -17.15 13.42
N GLN A 283 28.26 -16.09 12.70
CA GLN A 283 27.33 -15.13 12.11
C GLN A 283 26.42 -15.78 11.05
N LYS A 284 26.96 -16.67 10.22
CA LYS A 284 26.15 -17.44 9.28
C LYS A 284 25.10 -18.29 10.01
N ALA A 285 25.52 -19.01 11.05
CA ALA A 285 24.62 -19.84 11.84
C ALA A 285 23.52 -19.03 12.57
N LEU A 286 23.72 -17.73 12.84
CA LEU A 286 22.67 -16.86 13.41
C LEU A 286 21.51 -16.61 12.45
N LEU A 287 21.78 -16.62 11.14
CA LEU A 287 20.84 -16.27 10.07
C LEU A 287 20.29 -17.49 9.32
N GLU A 288 21.04 -18.59 9.29
CA GLU A 288 20.71 -19.79 8.53
C GLU A 288 19.33 -20.36 8.90
N ASP A 289 18.51 -20.64 7.88
CA ASP A 289 17.15 -21.15 7.98
C ASP A 289 16.15 -20.29 8.81
N ARG A 290 16.47 -19.02 9.07
CA ARG A 290 15.62 -18.08 9.81
C ARG A 290 15.09 -16.96 8.92
N GLU A 291 13.77 -16.82 8.87
CA GLU A 291 13.08 -15.63 8.34
C GLU A 291 12.70 -14.74 9.53
N PHE A 292 13.13 -13.49 9.50
CA PHE A 292 12.89 -12.51 10.56
C PHE A 292 11.68 -11.65 10.23
N VAL A 293 10.68 -11.67 11.09
CA VAL A 293 9.46 -10.88 10.92
C VAL A 293 9.71 -9.45 11.37
N VAL A 294 9.50 -8.48 10.48
CA VAL A 294 9.78 -7.06 10.66
C VAL A 294 8.48 -6.26 10.66
N SER A 295 8.32 -5.32 11.59
CA SER A 295 7.20 -4.37 11.53
C SER A 295 7.33 -3.42 10.34
N ASN A 296 6.21 -3.12 9.69
CA ASN A 296 6.10 -2.06 8.70
C ASN A 296 4.81 -1.28 8.93
N GLN A 297 4.95 0.03 9.18
CA GLN A 297 3.82 0.93 9.39
C GLN A 297 3.10 1.24 8.08
N ASN A 298 1.82 1.61 8.17
CA ASN A 298 1.02 1.85 6.97
C ASN A 298 1.25 3.26 6.40
N ASP A 299 1.42 4.26 7.27
CA ASP A 299 1.23 5.69 6.92
C ASP A 299 2.36 6.62 7.40
N TRP A 300 3.48 6.10 7.91
CA TRP A 300 4.56 6.92 8.48
C TRP A 300 5.67 7.25 7.47
N GLY A 301 5.25 7.82 6.33
CA GLY A 301 6.16 8.31 5.30
C GLY A 301 6.97 9.53 5.75
N PRO A 302 8.19 9.76 5.22
CA PRO A 302 8.88 8.96 4.20
C PRO A 302 9.75 7.81 4.76
N TYR A 303 9.60 7.45 6.04
CA TYR A 303 10.54 6.55 6.72
C TYR A 303 10.09 5.09 6.71
N ASP A 304 8.84 4.83 7.06
CA ASP A 304 8.27 3.49 7.15
C ASP A 304 6.77 3.57 6.83
N TYR A 305 6.40 3.19 5.63
CA TYR A 305 5.03 3.26 5.15
C TYR A 305 4.73 2.07 4.23
N THR A 306 3.47 1.98 3.82
CA THR A 306 3.06 1.06 2.76
C THR A 306 2.49 1.81 1.59
N GLN A 307 2.82 1.38 0.38
CA GLN A 307 2.11 1.79 -0.82
C GLN A 307 1.32 0.61 -1.35
N SER A 308 -0.01 0.70 -1.30
CA SER A 308 -0.88 -0.41 -1.71
C SER A 308 -0.62 -1.73 -0.97
N GLY A 309 0.03 -1.68 0.21
CA GLY A 309 0.45 -2.86 0.98
C GLY A 309 1.91 -3.27 0.73
N GLU A 310 2.60 -2.74 -0.28
CA GLU A 310 4.05 -2.94 -0.45
C GLU A 310 4.81 -2.08 0.56
N PRO A 311 5.73 -2.65 1.36
CA PRO A 311 6.58 -1.89 2.27
C PRO A 311 7.47 -0.90 1.52
N GLY A 312 7.57 0.34 2.03
CA GLY A 312 8.45 1.35 1.45
C GLY A 312 8.92 2.37 2.48
N GLY A 313 9.92 3.14 2.07
CA GLY A 313 10.50 4.23 2.87
C GLY A 313 11.92 3.94 3.31
N TYR A 314 12.56 4.99 3.83
CA TYR A 314 13.99 4.98 4.13
C TYR A 314 14.42 3.83 5.05
N ALA A 315 13.65 3.53 6.10
CA ALA A 315 13.99 2.46 7.05
C ALA A 315 13.85 1.07 6.42
N VAL A 316 12.85 0.90 5.54
CA VAL A 316 12.65 -0.32 4.75
C VAL A 316 13.84 -0.51 3.78
N ASP A 317 14.27 0.56 3.10
CA ASP A 317 15.43 0.54 2.20
C ASP A 317 16.72 0.15 2.93
N VAL A 318 16.96 0.71 4.11
CA VAL A 318 18.13 0.36 4.94
C VAL A 318 18.09 -1.12 5.33
N LEU A 319 16.93 -1.64 5.73
CA LEU A 319 16.79 -3.05 6.10
C LEU A 319 16.94 -3.98 4.90
N ASN A 320 16.45 -3.60 3.72
CA ASN A 320 16.68 -4.32 2.49
C ASN A 320 18.18 -4.36 2.13
N LEU A 321 18.91 -3.26 2.33
CA LEU A 321 20.37 -3.24 2.18
C LEU A 321 21.06 -4.17 3.18
N VAL A 322 20.62 -4.19 4.45
CA VAL A 322 21.14 -5.13 5.46
C VAL A 322 20.90 -6.58 5.02
N SER A 323 19.70 -6.87 4.53
CA SER A 323 19.32 -8.18 3.99
C SER A 323 20.23 -8.60 2.82
N GLN A 324 20.44 -7.72 1.84
CA GLN A 324 21.35 -7.95 0.72
C GLN A 324 22.79 -8.19 1.16
N LYS A 325 23.30 -7.41 2.11
CA LYS A 325 24.69 -7.52 2.60
C LYS A 325 24.96 -8.80 3.37
N THR A 326 23.99 -9.26 4.15
CA THR A 326 24.17 -10.34 5.13
C THR A 326 23.57 -11.67 4.68
N GLY A 327 22.68 -11.66 3.70
CA GLY A 327 21.85 -12.82 3.34
C GLY A 327 20.70 -13.07 4.33
N MET A 328 20.46 -12.17 5.28
CA MET A 328 19.34 -12.24 6.23
C MET A 328 18.00 -12.20 5.48
N THR A 329 17.13 -13.17 5.74
CA THR A 329 15.79 -13.19 5.13
C THR A 329 14.82 -12.36 5.97
N LEU A 330 14.29 -11.28 5.41
CA LEU A 330 13.35 -10.39 6.09
C LEU A 330 11.92 -10.56 5.56
N GLU A 331 10.97 -10.55 6.49
CA GLU A 331 9.54 -10.56 6.20
C GLU A 331 8.82 -9.38 6.85
N PHE A 332 8.38 -8.42 6.04
CA PHE A 332 7.60 -7.29 6.54
C PHE A 332 6.13 -7.67 6.81
N VAL A 333 5.61 -7.20 7.93
CA VAL A 333 4.21 -7.34 8.33
C VAL A 333 3.58 -5.96 8.53
N ASN A 334 2.51 -5.71 7.78
CA ASN A 334 1.73 -4.47 7.77
C ASN A 334 0.21 -4.75 7.84
N GLY A 335 -0.59 -3.70 7.71
CA GLY A 335 -2.06 -3.77 7.85
C GLY A 335 -2.56 -3.71 9.31
N PHE A 336 -1.71 -3.24 10.22
CA PHE A 336 -2.03 -3.02 11.64
C PHE A 336 -1.69 -1.58 12.05
N SER A 337 -2.31 -1.08 13.13
CA SER A 337 -1.89 0.19 13.73
C SER A 337 -0.51 0.06 14.40
N SER A 338 0.19 1.18 14.56
CA SER A 338 1.51 1.23 15.23
C SER A 338 1.44 0.59 16.63
N ARG A 339 0.40 0.89 17.41
CA ARG A 339 0.16 0.25 18.72
C ARG A 339 -0.05 -1.26 18.63
N GLU A 340 -0.67 -1.77 17.57
CA GLU A 340 -0.86 -3.22 17.38
C GLU A 340 0.45 -3.91 16.97
N LEU A 341 1.26 -3.29 16.12
CA LEU A 341 2.59 -3.79 15.77
C LEU A 341 3.48 -3.94 17.01
N GLU A 342 3.50 -2.94 17.90
CA GLU A 342 4.24 -3.00 19.16
C GLU A 342 3.71 -4.14 20.06
N LYS A 343 2.39 -4.30 20.18
CA LYS A 343 1.79 -5.41 20.94
C LYS A 343 2.18 -6.78 20.37
N LYS A 344 2.22 -6.92 19.04
CA LYS A 344 2.64 -8.14 18.35
C LYS A 344 4.12 -8.44 18.59
N TYR A 345 4.97 -7.43 18.55
CA TYR A 345 6.37 -7.53 18.94
C TYR A 345 6.54 -7.98 20.39
N ARG A 346 5.76 -7.44 21.33
CA ARG A 346 5.78 -7.87 22.74
C ARG A 346 5.35 -9.34 22.92
N LYS A 347 4.49 -9.85 22.04
CA LYS A 347 4.05 -11.26 22.01
C LYS A 347 4.99 -12.18 21.23
N VAL A 348 6.13 -11.70 20.73
CA VAL A 348 7.08 -12.47 19.91
C VAL A 348 6.43 -12.94 18.59
N GLU A 349 5.47 -12.17 18.08
CA GLU A 349 4.90 -12.37 16.74
C GLU A 349 5.71 -11.64 15.66
N ILE A 350 6.49 -10.63 16.07
CA ILE A 350 7.42 -9.82 15.27
C ILE A 350 8.78 -9.90 15.95
N ASP A 351 9.84 -10.14 15.17
CA ASP A 351 11.22 -10.26 15.64
C ASP A 351 11.95 -8.92 15.68
N ILE A 352 11.65 -8.03 14.73
CA ILE A 352 12.27 -6.70 14.58
C ILE A 352 11.18 -5.62 14.63
N LEU A 353 11.17 -4.81 15.68
CA LEU A 353 10.34 -3.61 15.77
C LEU A 353 11.13 -2.39 15.31
N GLN A 354 10.64 -1.71 14.29
CA GLN A 354 11.33 -0.60 13.63
C GLN A 354 10.36 0.36 12.94
N PRO A 355 10.73 1.64 12.79
CA PRO A 355 11.83 2.32 13.48
C PRO A 355 11.32 3.01 14.76
N VAL A 356 11.96 2.75 15.91
CA VAL A 356 11.48 3.22 17.22
C VAL A 356 12.36 4.36 17.74
N LEU A 357 11.73 5.41 18.27
CA LEU A 357 12.42 6.53 18.89
C LEU A 357 12.88 6.22 20.32
N GLY A 358 14.09 6.64 20.66
CA GLY A 358 14.58 6.63 22.04
C GLY A 358 15.10 5.26 22.50
N THR A 359 14.93 4.95 23.78
CA THR A 359 15.42 3.70 24.41
C THR A 359 14.38 3.13 25.39
N PRO A 360 13.18 2.72 24.94
CA PRO A 360 12.20 2.13 25.85
C PRO A 360 12.77 0.80 26.40
N PRO A 361 13.09 0.70 27.70
CA PRO A 361 13.86 -0.41 28.26
C PRO A 361 13.15 -1.77 28.11
N GLU A 362 11.83 -1.75 27.99
CA GLU A 362 10.99 -2.93 27.85
C GLU A 362 10.94 -3.52 26.43
N LEU A 363 11.62 -2.89 25.46
CA LEU A 363 11.68 -3.37 24.08
C LEU A 363 12.89 -4.27 23.82
N GLY A 364 13.91 -4.31 24.69
CA GLY A 364 15.06 -5.20 24.55
C GLY A 364 16.29 -4.52 23.98
N ILE A 365 17.00 -5.19 23.07
CA ILE A 365 18.28 -4.73 22.52
C ILE A 365 18.02 -3.74 21.39
N LYS A 366 18.60 -2.55 21.52
CA LYS A 366 18.55 -1.45 20.56
C LYS A 366 19.74 -1.52 19.58
N SER A 367 19.50 -1.29 18.29
CA SER A 367 20.55 -1.10 17.28
C SER A 367 21.16 0.29 17.28
N ASP A 368 22.21 0.49 16.49
CA ASP A 368 22.61 1.83 16.08
C ASP A 368 21.46 2.51 15.32
N PRO A 369 21.36 3.86 15.35
CA PRO A 369 20.28 4.57 14.67
C PRO A 369 20.27 4.28 13.17
N LEU A 370 19.11 3.86 12.65
CA LEU A 370 18.86 3.70 11.21
C LEU A 370 18.89 5.07 10.52
N PHE A 371 18.38 6.11 11.20
CA PHE A 371 18.42 7.49 10.74
C PHE A 371 18.23 8.47 11.88
N ILE A 372 18.51 9.74 11.59
CA ILE A 372 18.33 10.86 12.51
C ILE A 372 17.34 11.86 11.92
N GLY A 373 16.29 12.17 12.67
CA GLY A 373 15.25 13.14 12.32
C GLY A 373 15.36 14.46 13.10
N GLN A 374 14.63 15.47 12.63
CA GLN A 374 14.44 16.74 13.34
C GLN A 374 13.01 16.82 13.86
N LEU A 375 12.82 17.25 15.10
CA LEU A 375 11.49 17.41 15.68
C LEU A 375 10.78 18.62 15.08
N ALA A 376 9.50 18.46 14.78
CA ALA A 376 8.66 19.53 14.28
C ALA A 376 7.28 19.49 14.95
N ILE A 377 6.51 20.53 14.69
CA ILE A 377 5.16 20.68 15.21
C ILE A 377 4.25 21.26 14.12
N ALA A 378 3.05 20.71 14.02
CA ALA A 378 2.00 21.20 13.14
C ALA A 378 0.85 21.79 13.96
N THR A 379 0.30 22.91 13.49
CA THR A 379 -0.93 23.50 14.05
C THR A 379 -1.73 24.25 12.99
N LYS A 380 -2.99 24.57 13.29
CA LYS A 380 -3.84 25.40 12.42
C LYS A 380 -3.22 26.80 12.25
N THR A 381 -3.41 27.41 11.08
CA THR A 381 -2.92 28.77 10.77
C THR A 381 -3.48 29.84 11.71
N THR A 382 -4.60 29.57 12.36
CA THR A 382 -5.24 30.43 13.37
C THR A 382 -4.51 30.42 14.72
N ASN A 383 -3.66 29.42 14.96
CA ASN A 383 -2.94 29.25 16.22
C ASN A 383 -1.52 29.81 16.11
N LEU A 384 -0.96 30.22 17.26
CA LEU A 384 0.42 30.67 17.32
C LEU A 384 1.37 29.48 17.14
N MET A 385 2.33 29.58 16.23
CA MET A 385 3.37 28.55 16.07
C MET A 385 4.40 28.65 17.21
N PRO A 386 4.50 27.65 18.10
CA PRO A 386 5.50 27.64 19.15
C PRO A 386 6.88 27.36 18.58
N LYS A 387 7.92 27.94 19.19
CA LYS A 387 9.33 27.64 18.88
C LYS A 387 9.92 26.54 19.78
N SER A 388 9.25 26.24 20.89
CA SER A 388 9.69 25.28 21.91
C SER A 388 8.46 24.66 22.58
N LEU A 389 8.59 23.41 23.01
CA LEU A 389 7.57 22.67 23.74
C LEU A 389 7.44 23.08 25.22
N THR A 390 8.37 23.88 25.74
CA THR A 390 8.41 24.27 27.17
C THR A 390 7.25 25.15 27.64
N LYS A 391 6.54 25.81 26.72
CA LYS A 391 5.50 26.82 27.04
C LYS A 391 4.15 26.50 26.40
N LEU A 392 3.76 25.23 26.37
CA LEU A 392 2.48 24.80 25.78
C LEU A 392 1.34 24.62 26.79
N GLY A 393 1.59 24.86 28.09
CA GLY A 393 0.53 24.84 29.10
C GLY A 393 -0.32 23.55 29.05
N ASP A 394 -1.65 23.71 29.02
CA ASP A 394 -2.62 22.61 28.93
C ASP A 394 -3.00 22.24 27.48
N ASP A 395 -2.32 22.82 26.48
CA ASP A 395 -2.64 22.59 25.07
C ASP A 395 -2.47 21.11 24.70
N SER A 396 -3.44 20.57 23.96
CA SER A 396 -3.44 19.17 23.55
C SER A 396 -2.44 18.90 22.43
N ILE A 397 -1.49 18.00 22.70
CA ILE A 397 -0.43 17.60 21.77
C ILE A 397 -0.68 16.17 21.31
N GLY A 398 -1.07 16.02 20.06
CA GLY A 398 -1.18 14.73 19.40
C GLY A 398 0.18 14.13 19.07
N VAL A 399 0.32 12.82 19.29
CA VAL A 399 1.47 12.01 18.84
C VAL A 399 0.97 10.65 18.37
N VAL A 400 1.73 9.98 17.49
CA VAL A 400 1.44 8.59 17.11
C VAL A 400 1.86 7.63 18.22
N ALA A 401 0.99 6.67 18.53
CA ALA A 401 1.18 5.70 19.60
C ALA A 401 2.19 4.60 19.26
N GLY A 402 2.92 4.14 20.28
CA GLY A 402 3.64 2.84 20.29
C GLY A 402 5.05 2.80 19.70
N PHE A 403 5.57 3.92 19.22
CA PHE A 403 6.90 4.01 18.58
C PHE A 403 7.83 5.02 19.30
N GLY A 404 7.60 5.23 20.61
CA GLY A 404 8.51 5.94 21.51
C GLY A 404 8.39 7.47 21.57
N MET A 405 7.57 8.09 20.72
CA MET A 405 7.40 9.56 20.68
C MET A 405 6.90 10.12 22.01
N LYS A 406 5.89 9.48 22.62
CA LYS A 406 5.32 9.92 23.89
C LYS A 406 6.37 9.86 25.00
N GLU A 407 7.06 8.74 25.13
CA GLU A 407 8.07 8.50 26.16
C GLU A 407 9.22 9.51 26.01
N TRP A 408 9.73 9.66 24.78
CA TRP A 408 10.80 10.61 24.47
C TRP A 408 10.43 12.05 24.83
N LEU A 409 9.17 12.45 24.57
CA LEU A 409 8.65 13.78 24.91
C LEU A 409 8.47 13.96 26.42
N LEU A 410 7.87 13.00 27.13
CA LEU A 410 7.61 13.12 28.57
C LEU A 410 8.88 13.07 29.41
N GLU A 411 9.92 12.38 28.96
CA GLU A 411 11.25 12.42 29.58
C GLU A 411 11.85 13.85 29.59
N ARG A 412 11.56 14.65 28.56
CA ARG A 412 12.16 15.98 28.34
C ARG A 412 11.24 17.13 28.70
N TYR A 413 9.94 16.93 28.55
CA TYR A 413 8.87 17.90 28.78
C TYR A 413 7.73 17.25 29.57
N PRO A 414 7.90 17.02 30.89
CA PRO A 414 6.96 16.23 31.69
C PRO A 414 5.56 16.84 31.84
N SER A 415 5.42 18.14 31.57
CA SER A 415 4.16 18.87 31.71
C SER A 415 3.26 18.83 30.47
N LEU A 416 3.68 18.16 29.38
CA LEU A 416 2.91 18.13 28.15
C LEU A 416 1.62 17.31 28.30
N ASN A 417 0.50 17.87 27.82
CA ASN A 417 -0.76 17.16 27.67
C ASN A 417 -0.77 16.35 26.37
N ILE A 418 -0.22 15.14 26.43
CA ILE A 418 -0.08 14.26 25.26
C ILE A 418 -1.34 13.43 25.02
N ILE A 419 -1.85 13.47 23.80
CA ILE A 419 -2.97 12.66 23.31
C ILE A 419 -2.44 11.69 22.24
N GLU A 420 -2.40 10.40 22.57
CA GLU A 420 -1.96 9.37 21.62
C GLU A 420 -3.03 9.07 20.57
N GLN A 421 -2.59 9.03 19.31
CA GLN A 421 -3.38 8.66 18.15
C GLN A 421 -2.91 7.30 17.63
N PRO A 422 -3.80 6.42 17.14
CA PRO A 422 -3.41 5.06 16.74
C PRO A 422 -2.43 4.99 15.56
N ASN A 423 -2.47 5.99 14.67
CA ASN A 423 -1.65 6.11 13.46
C ASN A 423 -1.55 7.58 13.03
N LEU A 424 -0.72 7.88 12.03
CA LEU A 424 -0.45 9.24 11.59
C LEU A 424 -1.67 9.88 10.93
N ASP A 425 -2.44 9.13 10.14
CA ASP A 425 -3.62 9.63 9.45
C ASP A 425 -4.70 10.11 10.42
N LEU A 426 -4.97 9.34 11.47
CA LEU A 426 -5.89 9.75 12.53
C LEU A 426 -5.36 10.96 13.29
N ALA A 427 -4.04 11.06 13.47
CA ALA A 427 -3.43 12.25 14.07
C ALA A 427 -3.57 13.51 13.20
N LYS A 428 -3.32 13.40 11.90
CA LYS A 428 -3.55 14.48 10.92
C LYS A 428 -5.03 14.91 10.91
N ARG A 429 -5.96 13.95 10.95
CA ARG A 429 -7.41 14.21 11.02
C ARG A 429 -7.81 14.87 12.32
N ALA A 430 -7.33 14.39 13.48
CA ALA A 430 -7.59 15.00 14.77
C ALA A 430 -7.14 16.46 14.81
N LEU A 431 -5.97 16.78 14.23
CA LEU A 431 -5.51 18.15 14.11
C LEU A 431 -6.42 18.98 13.22
N HIS A 432 -6.80 18.44 12.06
CA HIS A 432 -7.69 19.12 11.12
C HIS A 432 -9.07 19.43 11.75
N MET A 433 -9.65 18.46 12.45
CA MET A 433 -10.94 18.60 13.16
C MET A 433 -10.84 19.51 14.39
N GLY A 434 -9.66 19.63 14.99
CA GLY A 434 -9.43 20.43 16.20
C GLY A 434 -9.58 19.64 17.50
N ASP A 435 -9.59 18.31 17.43
CA ASP A 435 -9.57 17.42 18.60
C ASP A 435 -8.23 17.51 19.34
N ILE A 436 -7.16 17.86 18.62
CA ILE A 436 -5.85 18.23 19.15
C ILE A 436 -5.47 19.63 18.66
N GLN A 437 -4.76 20.40 19.47
CA GLN A 437 -4.28 21.73 19.08
C GLN A 437 -2.98 21.67 18.26
N TYR A 438 -2.11 20.74 18.62
CA TYR A 438 -0.82 20.54 17.97
C TYR A 438 -0.61 19.06 17.64
N LEU A 439 0.10 18.79 16.55
CA LEU A 439 0.64 17.47 16.23
C LEU A 439 2.16 17.56 16.23
N VAL A 440 2.82 16.64 16.94
CA VAL A 440 4.30 16.58 17.01
C VAL A 440 4.77 15.29 16.38
N ASP A 441 5.73 15.41 15.46
CA ASP A 441 6.39 14.29 14.78
C ASP A 441 7.74 14.79 14.20
N SER A 442 8.41 13.95 13.41
CA SER A 442 9.57 14.36 12.64
C SER A 442 9.20 15.35 11.52
N TYR A 443 10.15 16.22 11.17
CA TYR A 443 9.96 17.26 10.17
C TYR A 443 9.60 16.69 8.79
N LEU A 444 10.31 15.65 8.33
CA LEU A 444 10.07 15.09 7.00
C LEU A 444 8.70 14.43 6.90
N THR A 445 8.21 13.81 7.96
CA THR A 445 6.85 13.27 8.04
C THR A 445 5.78 14.35 7.87
N MET A 446 6.06 15.58 8.31
CA MET A 446 5.12 16.71 8.20
C MET A 446 5.36 17.60 6.97
N VAL A 447 6.36 17.31 6.12
CA VAL A 447 6.63 18.11 4.91
C VAL A 447 5.43 18.13 3.97
N GLU A 448 4.70 17.02 3.85
CA GLU A 448 3.48 16.95 3.05
C GLU A 448 2.45 18.00 3.49
N MET A 449 2.17 18.06 4.80
CA MET A 449 1.22 19.02 5.38
C MET A 449 1.66 20.47 5.12
N LYS A 450 2.97 20.72 5.18
CA LYS A 450 3.56 22.03 4.83
C LYS A 450 3.33 22.41 3.37
N ARG A 451 3.45 21.46 2.44
CA ARG A 451 3.21 21.69 1.00
C ARG A 451 1.74 21.98 0.71
N LEU A 452 0.84 21.38 1.48
CA LEU A 452 -0.62 21.51 1.33
C LEU A 452 -1.24 22.60 2.22
N VAL A 453 -0.44 23.54 2.76
CA VAL A 453 -0.93 24.62 3.65
C VAL A 453 -2.12 25.39 3.07
N LYS A 454 -2.08 25.71 1.76
CA LYS A 454 -3.14 26.46 1.07
C LYS A 454 -4.49 25.74 1.06
N LEU A 455 -4.47 24.41 1.20
CA LEU A 455 -5.65 23.56 1.19
C LEU A 455 -6.09 23.20 2.62
N THR A 456 -5.13 22.97 3.51
CA THR A 456 -5.38 22.41 4.85
C THR A 456 -5.50 23.46 5.94
N ASN A 457 -5.01 24.68 5.72
CA ASN A 457 -4.82 25.70 6.75
C ASN A 457 -3.97 25.21 7.93
N ILE A 458 -2.97 24.36 7.66
CA ILE A 458 -2.03 23.85 8.67
C ILE A 458 -0.63 24.39 8.37
N HIS A 459 0.02 24.94 9.39
CA HIS A 459 1.42 25.31 9.37
C HIS A 459 2.26 24.27 10.09
N VAL A 460 3.50 24.09 9.62
CA VAL A 460 4.50 23.20 10.21
C VAL A 460 5.75 24.00 10.52
N GLY A 461 6.23 23.92 11.76
CA GLY A 461 7.44 24.57 12.24
C GLY A 461 8.45 23.55 12.79
N LEU A 462 9.74 23.82 12.63
CA LEU A 462 10.79 23.11 13.34
C LEU A 462 10.80 23.55 14.80
N LEU A 463 11.05 22.61 15.70
CA LEU A 463 11.25 22.87 17.12
C LEU A 463 12.74 22.87 17.46
N ASP A 464 13.12 23.74 18.40
CA ASP A 464 14.45 23.70 19.01
C ASP A 464 14.49 22.57 20.04
N ALA A 465 14.88 21.38 19.59
CA ALA A 465 14.93 20.15 20.38
C ALA A 465 16.11 19.26 19.91
N PRO A 466 16.61 18.35 20.77
CA PRO A 466 17.61 17.37 20.38
C PRO A 466 17.18 16.55 19.16
N PRO A 467 18.13 16.04 18.36
CA PRO A 467 17.82 15.17 17.23
C PRO A 467 17.06 13.91 17.66
N LEU A 468 16.22 13.41 16.75
CA LEU A 468 15.43 12.20 16.94
C LEU A 468 16.19 11.02 16.36
N GLU A 469 16.73 10.16 17.23
CA GLU A 469 17.44 8.95 16.82
C GLU A 469 16.48 7.76 16.77
N PHE A 470 16.26 7.22 15.57
CA PHE A 470 15.38 6.09 15.35
C PHE A 470 16.18 4.82 15.09
N SER A 471 15.93 3.77 15.87
CA SER A 471 16.64 2.48 15.81
C SER A 471 15.65 1.34 15.62
N LEU A 472 16.17 0.13 15.33
CA LEU A 472 15.38 -1.09 15.49
C LEU A 472 15.60 -1.72 16.87
N PHE A 473 14.65 -2.56 17.27
CA PHE A 473 14.70 -3.33 18.51
C PHE A 473 14.47 -4.81 18.26
N MET A 474 15.28 -5.64 18.89
CA MET A 474 15.14 -7.10 18.93
C MET A 474 15.14 -7.61 20.38
N LYS A 475 14.67 -8.84 20.59
CA LYS A 475 14.66 -9.45 21.93
C LYS A 475 16.08 -9.76 22.38
N GLU A 476 16.30 -9.86 23.69
CA GLU A 476 17.60 -10.17 24.30
C GLU A 476 18.26 -11.42 23.71
N LYS A 477 17.47 -12.44 23.37
CA LYS A 477 17.96 -13.69 22.75
C LYS A 477 18.62 -13.48 21.37
N ASP A 478 18.33 -12.36 20.71
CA ASP A 478 18.81 -12.01 19.36
C ASP A 478 19.86 -10.90 19.41
N LYS A 479 20.49 -10.66 20.57
CA LYS A 479 21.54 -9.64 20.74
C LYS A 479 22.66 -9.75 19.68
N ASP A 480 23.14 -10.97 19.43
CA ASP A 480 24.21 -11.20 18.46
C ASP A 480 23.76 -10.87 17.01
N VAL A 481 22.45 -10.95 16.72
CA VAL A 481 21.89 -10.51 15.44
C VAL A 481 21.91 -8.99 15.34
N VAL A 482 21.60 -8.27 16.42
CA VAL A 482 21.71 -6.80 16.43
C VAL A 482 23.15 -6.35 16.25
N GLU A 483 24.10 -7.02 16.90
CA GLU A 483 25.54 -6.73 16.73
C GLU A 483 26.01 -6.99 15.29
N LEU A 484 25.42 -7.96 14.59
CA LEU A 484 25.68 -8.20 13.18
C LEU A 484 25.04 -7.12 12.29
N ILE A 485 23.82 -6.65 12.60
CA ILE A 485 23.16 -5.59 11.83
C ILE A 485 23.93 -4.27 11.91
N ASN A 486 24.58 -3.98 13.05
CA ASN A 486 25.38 -2.77 13.23
C ASN A 486 26.72 -2.78 12.46
N GLN A 487 27.18 -3.93 11.97
CA GLN A 487 28.41 -4.07 11.17
C GLN A 487 28.18 -3.70 9.71
#